data_AF-A0A1H2SJK9-F1
#
_entry.id   AF-A0A1H2SJK9-F1
#
_cell.length_a   1.000
_cell.length_b   1.000
_cell.length_c   1.000
_cell.angle_alpha   90.00
_cell.angle_beta   90.00
_cell.angle_gamma   90.00
#
_symmetry.space_group_name_H-M   'P 1'
#
loop_
_entity.id
_entity.type
_entity.pdbx_description
1 polymer ?
#
loop_
_entity_poly.entity_id
_entity_poly.type
_entity_poly.pdbx_seq_one_letter_code
_entity_poly.pdbx_strand_id
1 'polypeptide(L)' 'MLFRDMFFIGRALFFEGVAVRERYEDHCLSFTDATTIALVEHHDFDYVLSFDDFDGLVSRLDPTDL' A
#
# COMPACT_ATOMS: atom_id res chain seq x y z
N MET A 1 -13.08 -19.38 -3.36
CA MET A 1 -12.11 -18.73 -4.28
C MET A 1 -10.89 -18.42 -3.43
N LEU A 2 -9.79 -19.17 -3.59
CA LEU A 2 -8.55 -18.93 -2.84
C LEU A 2 -7.63 -18.10 -3.73
N PHE A 3 -7.74 -16.77 -3.68
CA PHE A 3 -6.59 -15.94 -4.00
C PHE A 3 -5.68 -15.99 -2.78
N ARG A 4 -4.46 -16.49 -2.94
CA ARG A 4 -3.51 -16.47 -1.83
C ARG A 4 -2.08 -16.35 -2.32
N ASP A 5 -1.83 -15.28 -3.08
CA ASP A 5 -0.47 -14.77 -3.19
C ASP A 5 -0.15 -14.02 -1.90
N MET A 6 1.01 -14.35 -1.32
CA MET A 6 1.54 -13.68 -0.14
C MET A 6 2.85 -13.02 -0.53
N PHE A 7 2.84 -11.70 -0.59
CA PHE A 7 4.01 -10.92 -0.97
C PHE A 7 4.94 -10.74 0.22
N PHE A 8 6.18 -11.21 0.09
CA PHE A 8 7.22 -10.98 1.08
C PHE A 8 7.94 -9.66 0.77
N ILE A 9 7.96 -8.74 1.73
CA ILE A 9 8.72 -7.49 1.62
C ILE A 9 10.21 -7.80 1.74
N GLY A 10 10.84 -8.07 0.60
CA GLY A 10 12.28 -8.23 0.46
C GLY A 10 13.01 -6.88 0.48
N ARG A 11 14.32 -6.90 0.23
CA ARG A 11 15.17 -5.70 0.29
C ARG A 11 14.69 -4.58 -0.64
N ALA A 12 14.31 -4.90 -1.88
CA ALA A 12 13.88 -3.89 -2.85
C ALA A 12 12.61 -3.17 -2.38
N LEU A 13 11.53 -3.93 -2.13
CA LEU A 13 10.26 -3.43 -1.61
C LEU A 13 10.40 -2.70 -0.26
N PHE A 14 11.34 -3.11 0.60
CA PHE A 14 11.63 -2.38 1.84
C PHE A 14 12.10 -0.96 1.56
N PHE A 15 13.07 -0.78 0.66
CA PHE A 15 13.57 0.55 0.30
C PHE A 15 12.57 1.35 -0.53
N GLU A 16 11.75 0.70 -1.34
CA GLU A 16 10.62 1.35 -2.02
C GLU A 16 9.62 1.90 -0.98
N GLY A 17 9.28 1.13 0.06
CA GLY A 17 8.45 1.61 1.17
C GLY A 17 9.07 2.79 1.93
N VAL A 18 10.39 2.80 2.13
CA VAL A 18 11.09 3.97 2.71
C VAL A 18 10.93 5.19 1.81
N ALA A 19 11.15 5.04 0.50
CA ALA A 19 11.03 6.12 -0.47
C ALA A 19 9.59 6.67 -0.56
N VAL A 20 8.58 5.80 -0.49
CA VAL A 20 7.16 6.22 -0.41
C VAL A 20 6.92 7.04 0.86
N ARG A 21 7.41 6.59 2.01
CA ARG A 21 7.22 7.32 3.27
C ARG A 21 7.88 8.70 3.25
N GLU A 22 9.05 8.83 2.62
CA GLU A 22 9.73 10.11 2.42
C GLU A 22 8.97 11.00 1.42
N ARG A 23 8.43 10.42 0.33
CA ARG A 23 7.61 11.15 -0.66
C ARG A 23 6.35 11.74 -0.04
N TYR A 24 5.74 11.03 0.90
CA TYR A 24 4.49 11.43 1.57
C TYR A 24 4.72 11.75 3.05
N GLU A 25 5.83 12.39 3.40
CA GLU A 25 6.14 12.71 4.80
C GLU A 25 5.04 13.55 5.48
N ASP A 26 4.39 14.44 4.73
CA ASP A 26 3.27 15.27 5.18
C ASP A 26 2.00 14.46 5.50
N HIS A 27 1.89 13.23 5.00
CA HIS A 27 0.73 12.35 5.25
C HIS A 27 0.90 11.50 6.52
N CYS A 28 2.03 11.62 7.23
CA CYS A 28 2.31 10.88 8.46
C CYS A 28 2.10 9.35 8.35
N LEU A 29 2.40 8.77 7.18
CA LEU A 29 2.19 7.34 6.92
C LEU A 29 2.95 6.46 7.91
N SER A 30 2.30 5.40 8.39
CA SER A 30 3.04 4.32 9.04
C SER A 30 3.95 3.62 8.01
N PHE A 31 4.98 2.92 8.49
CA PHE A 31 5.83 2.17 7.55
C PHE A 31 5.04 1.07 6.83
N THR A 32 4.04 0.47 7.48
CA THR A 32 3.16 -0.53 6.88
C THR A 32 2.29 0.04 5.77
N ASP A 33 1.79 1.26 5.92
CA ASP A 33 1.02 1.95 4.87
C ASP A 33 1.91 2.24 3.66
N ALA A 34 3.11 2.77 3.91
CA ALA A 34 4.06 3.06 2.86
C ALA A 34 4.49 1.79 2.09
N THR A 35 4.67 0.66 2.78
CA THR A 35 4.94 -0.63 2.11
C THR A 35 3.72 -1.18 1.35
N THR A 36 2.50 -0.87 1.79
CA THR A 36 1.27 -1.23 1.06
C THR A 36 1.20 -0.46 -0.26
N ILE A 37 1.44 0.85 -0.24
CA ILE A 37 1.50 1.68 -1.45
C ILE A 37 2.64 1.19 -2.37
N ALA A 38 3.81 0.88 -1.82
CA ALA A 38 4.91 0.34 -2.63
C ALA A 38 4.54 -0.99 -3.33
N LEU A 39 3.83 -1.89 -2.65
CA LEU A 39 3.32 -3.12 -3.26
C LEU A 39 2.33 -2.83 -4.40
N VAL A 40 1.44 -1.86 -4.21
CA VAL A 40 0.47 -1.42 -5.23
C VAL A 40 1.20 -0.90 -6.46
N GLU A 41 2.16 0.02 -6.30
CA GLU A 41 2.96 0.56 -7.40
C GLU A 41 3.79 -0.53 -8.09
N HIS A 42 4.39 -1.45 -7.33
CA HIS A 42 5.29 -2.48 -7.85
C HIS A 42 4.57 -3.56 -8.66
N HIS A 43 3.37 -3.95 -8.21
CA HIS A 43 2.59 -5.03 -8.82
C HIS A 43 1.43 -4.53 -9.69
N ASP A 44 1.25 -3.21 -9.82
CA ASP A 44 0.17 -2.56 -10.57
C ASP A 44 -1.22 -3.05 -10.10
N PHE A 45 -1.42 -3.08 -8.76
CA PHE A 45 -2.71 -3.46 -8.21
C PHE A 45 -3.74 -2.37 -8.42
N ASP A 46 -4.92 -2.75 -8.93
CA ASP A 46 -5.98 -1.78 -9.22
C ASP A 46 -6.56 -1.12 -7.97
N TYR A 47 -6.63 -1.86 -6.86
CA TYR A 47 -7.29 -1.43 -5.62
C TYR A 47 -6.64 -1.98 -4.35
N VAL A 48 -6.72 -1.21 -3.27
CA VAL A 48 -6.47 -1.67 -1.89
C VAL A 48 -7.78 -1.71 -1.12
N LEU A 49 -8.09 -2.85 -0.50
CA LEU A 49 -9.17 -2.97 0.47
C LEU A 49 -8.63 -2.64 1.87
N SER A 50 -9.01 -1.49 2.43
CA SER A 50 -8.54 -1.08 3.76
C SER A 50 -9.52 -0.16 4.49
N PHE A 51 -9.51 -0.26 5.83
CA PHE A 51 -10.15 0.71 6.72
C PHE A 51 -9.28 1.96 6.96
N ASP A 52 -7.98 1.88 6.68
CA ASP A 52 -7.08 3.02 6.79
C ASP A 52 -7.23 3.95 5.59
N ASP A 53 -6.93 5.23 5.80
CA ASP A 53 -7.07 6.26 4.78
C ASP A 53 -5.89 6.22 3.80
N PHE A 54 -6.21 5.94 2.53
CA PHE A 54 -5.29 5.96 1.40
C PHE A 54 -5.79 6.90 0.30
N ASP A 55 -6.81 7.71 0.58
CA ASP A 55 -7.50 8.49 -0.43
C ASP A 55 -6.56 9.55 -1.02
N GLY A 56 -6.44 9.55 -2.35
CA GLY A 56 -5.48 10.41 -3.07
C GLY A 56 -4.05 9.85 -3.15
N LEU A 57 -3.77 8.71 -2.51
CA LEU A 57 -2.50 7.99 -2.62
C LEU A 57 -2.61 6.77 -3.54
N VAL A 58 -3.65 5.95 -3.33
CA VAL A 58 -4.00 4.80 -4.19
C VAL A 58 -5.51 4.66 -4.28
N SER A 59 -6.00 3.90 -5.26
CA SER A 59 -7.42 3.56 -5.36
C SER A 59 -7.84 2.66 -4.20
N ARG A 60 -8.60 3.19 -3.24
CA ARG A 60 -9.09 2.45 -2.07
C ARG A 60 -10.52 1.95 -2.29
N LEU A 61 -10.80 0.73 -1.83
CA LEU A 61 -12.14 0.23 -1.58
C LEU A 61 -12.41 0.27 -0.08
N ASP A 62 -13.46 0.99 0.33
CA ASP A 62 -13.89 1.00 1.72
C ASP A 62 -14.66 -0.30 2.03
N PRO A 63 -14.25 -1.11 3.01
CA PRO A 63 -14.97 -2.33 3.36
C PRO A 63 -16.41 -2.08 3.84
N THR A 64 -16.78 -0.86 4.23
CA THR A 64 -18.14 -0.51 4.68
C THR A 64 -19.11 -0.25 3.52
N ASP A 65 -18.60 -0.09 2.29
CA ASP A 65 -19.39 0.11 1.08
C ASP A 65 -19.68 -1.22 0.33
N LEU A 66 -19.23 -2.36 0.87
CA LEU A 66 -19.33 -3.70 0.28
C LEU A 66 -20.40 -4.60 0.90
#